data_AF-A0AAV1QEY5-F1
#
_entry.id   AF-A0AAV1QEY5-F1
#
_cell.length_a   1.000
_cell.length_b   1.000
_cell.length_c   1.000
_cell.angle_alpha   90.00
_cell.angle_beta   90.00
_cell.angle_gamma   90.00
#
_symmetry.space_group_name_H-M   'P 1'
#
loop_
_entity.id
_entity.type
_entity.pdbx_description
1 polymer ?
#
loop_
_entity_poly.entity_id
_entity_poly.type
_entity_poly.pdbx_seq_one_letter_code
_entity_poly.pdbx_strand_id
1 'polypeptide(L)'
;VETCNLTVEGIVGQRLICDHVRVCGGVTKVPLTKEMISFCATARTRYRAYLDEERSKKEKDDQMKKRKNVVEELEDIKRQRRSLEDVCESLQNDADQMEEKAENSAGTKMATLITKSNTLRRRAKEKREQLVVLNADIEKKATELRCLTDQ
;
A
#
# COMPACT_ATOMS: atom_id res chain seq x y z
N VAL A 1 30.08 17.49 -29.75
CA VAL A 1 30.91 17.74 -28.55
C VAL A 1 30.34 16.84 -27.46
N GLU A 2 31.06 15.79 -27.06
CA GLU A 2 30.64 14.93 -25.95
C GLU A 2 30.56 15.78 -24.68
N THR A 3 29.35 15.97 -24.17
CA THR A 3 29.14 16.66 -22.90
C THR A 3 29.47 15.67 -21.78
N CYS A 4 30.66 15.78 -21.19
CA CYS A 4 31.02 15.02 -20.00
C CYS A 4 30.05 15.37 -18.86
N ASN A 5 29.39 14.36 -18.28
CA ASN A 5 28.47 14.51 -17.15
C ASN A 5 29.22 14.69 -15.81
N LEU A 6 30.31 15.46 -15.83
CA LEU A 6 31.20 15.71 -14.70
C LEU A 6 30.99 17.12 -14.17
N THR A 7 31.02 17.29 -12.85
CA THR A 7 31.08 18.62 -12.24
C THR A 7 32.43 19.26 -12.54
N VAL A 8 32.53 20.58 -12.36
CA VAL A 8 33.79 21.32 -12.52
C VAL A 8 34.89 20.72 -11.63
N GLU A 9 34.57 20.31 -10.40
CA GLU A 9 35.54 19.64 -9.53
C GLU A 9 35.98 18.28 -10.09
N GLY A 10 35.04 17.52 -10.68
CA GLY A 10 35.35 16.25 -11.34
C GLY A 10 36.33 16.41 -12.50
N ILE A 11 36.17 17.48 -13.30
CA ILE A 11 37.08 17.79 -14.41
C ILE A 11 38.47 18.17 -13.88
N VAL A 12 38.53 19.01 -12.84
CA VAL A 12 39.81 19.39 -12.21
C VAL A 12 40.51 18.18 -11.63
N GLY A 13 39.79 17.31 -10.91
CA GLY A 13 40.33 16.07 -10.35
C GLY A 13 40.86 15.12 -11.42
N GLN A 14 40.11 14.93 -12.52
CA GLN A 14 40.56 14.12 -13.65
C GLN A 14 41.87 14.63 -14.24
N ARG A 15 41.98 15.96 -14.43
CA ARG A 15 43.19 16.58 -14.99
C ARG A 15 44.40 16.37 -14.10
N LEU A 16 44.26 16.57 -12.78
CA LEU A 16 45.32 16.32 -11.80
C LEU A 16 45.83 14.87 -11.86
N ILE A 17 44.91 13.91 -11.98
CA ILE A 17 45.26 12.48 -12.10
C ILE A 17 46.04 12.23 -13.41
N CYS A 18 45.54 12.73 -14.54
CA CYS A 18 46.19 12.54 -15.84
C CYS A 18 47.59 13.17 -15.89
N ASP A 19 47.76 14.37 -15.33
CA ASP A 19 49.04 15.05 -15.25
C ASP A 19 50.05 14.27 -14.39
N HIS A 20 49.61 13.76 -13.23
CA HIS A 20 50.44 12.93 -12.35
C HIS A 20 50.88 11.62 -13.04
N VAL A 21 49.96 10.92 -13.70
CA VAL A 21 50.25 9.70 -14.48
C VAL A 21 51.28 9.96 -15.57
N ARG A 22 51.18 11.11 -16.25
CA ARG A 22 52.12 11.50 -17.30
C ARG A 22 53.52 11.73 -16.74
N VAL A 23 53.62 12.40 -15.58
CA VAL A 23 54.90 12.62 -14.88
C VAL A 23 55.55 11.30 -14.45
N CYS A 24 54.77 10.32 -13.97
CA CYS A 24 55.27 8.99 -13.63
C CYS A 24 55.67 8.14 -14.85
N GLY A 25 55.37 8.59 -16.08
CA GLY A 25 55.69 7.87 -17.31
C GLY A 25 54.73 6.72 -17.65
N GLY A 26 53.49 6.80 -17.18
CA GLY A 26 52.41 5.86 -17.47
C GLY A 26 51.76 5.25 -16.22
N VAL A 27 50.56 4.69 -16.39
CA VAL A 27 49.73 4.15 -15.28
C VAL A 27 50.43 3.04 -14.50
N THR A 28 51.20 2.19 -15.18
CA THR A 28 51.93 1.07 -14.55
C THR A 28 53.14 1.51 -13.74
N LYS A 29 53.58 2.77 -13.89
CA LYS A 29 54.74 3.33 -13.19
C LYS A 29 54.35 4.20 -11.99
N VAL A 30 53.06 4.40 -11.75
CA VAL A 30 52.58 5.17 -10.59
C VAL A 30 52.80 4.32 -9.32
N PRO A 31 53.53 4.83 -8.32
CA PRO A 31 53.77 4.10 -7.08
C PRO A 31 52.48 3.99 -6.25
N LEU A 32 52.18 2.78 -5.76
CA LEU A 32 51.06 2.56 -4.83
C LEU A 32 51.48 2.94 -3.42
N THR A 33 51.09 4.13 -2.97
CA THR A 33 51.36 4.60 -1.61
C THR A 33 50.40 3.96 -0.61
N LYS A 34 50.82 3.89 0.67
CA LYS A 34 49.96 3.40 1.77
C LYS A 34 48.70 4.24 1.92
N GLU A 35 48.80 5.55 1.70
CA GLU A 35 47.67 6.49 1.75
C GLU A 35 46.64 6.18 0.67
N MET A 36 47.09 5.92 -0.57
CA MET A 36 46.19 5.54 -1.66
C MET A 36 45.45 4.23 -1.34
N ILE A 37 46.16 3.23 -0.82
CA ILE A 37 45.55 1.95 -0.42
C ILE A 37 44.53 2.16 0.69
N SER A 38 44.86 2.96 1.70
CA SER A 38 43.96 3.31 2.80
C SER A 38 42.71 4.04 2.30
N PHE A 39 42.88 5.04 1.43
CA PHE A 39 41.78 5.79 0.84
C PHE A 39 40.85 4.88 0.02
N CYS A 40 41.41 3.99 -0.81
CA CYS A 40 40.63 3.01 -1.56
C CYS A 40 39.86 2.06 -0.63
N ALA A 41 40.46 1.61 0.47
CA ALA A 41 39.78 0.78 1.46
C ALA A 41 38.61 1.54 2.12
N THR A 42 38.82 2.79 2.54
CA THR A 42 37.77 3.64 3.10
C THR A 42 36.65 3.92 2.09
N ALA A 43 37.00 4.25 0.84
CA ALA A 43 36.02 4.49 -0.22
C ALA A 43 35.16 3.24 -0.49
N ARG A 44 35.78 2.05 -0.51
CA ARG A 44 35.07 0.78 -0.62
C ARG A 44 34.11 0.56 0.55
N THR A 45 34.54 0.82 1.78
CA THR A 45 33.68 0.68 2.97
C THR A 45 32.50 1.64 2.92
N ARG A 46 32.72 2.91 2.56
CA ARG A 46 31.64 3.90 2.39
C ARG A 46 30.64 3.47 1.33
N TYR A 47 31.12 2.99 0.20
CA TYR A 47 30.26 2.52 -0.87
C TYR A 47 29.41 1.31 -0.44
N ARG A 48 29.99 0.36 0.29
CA ARG A 48 29.23 -0.77 0.85
C ARG A 48 28.16 -0.32 1.84
N ALA A 49 28.51 0.57 2.76
CA ALA A 49 27.56 1.14 3.72
C ALA A 49 26.39 1.85 3.00
N TYR A 50 26.69 2.63 1.95
CA TYR A 50 25.67 3.24 1.11
C TYR A 50 24.75 2.21 0.44
N LEU A 51 25.30 1.13 -0.11
CA LEU A 51 24.49 0.06 -0.72
C LEU A 51 23.60 -0.66 0.30
N ASP A 52 24.09 -0.87 1.51
CA ASP A 52 23.33 -1.48 2.60
C ASP A 52 22.21 -0.54 3.08
N GLU A 53 22.48 0.77 3.16
CA GLU A 53 21.48 1.79 3.49
C GLU A 53 20.38 1.87 2.43
N GLU A 54 20.74 1.91 1.14
CA GLU A 54 19.78 1.91 0.03
C GLU A 54 18.92 0.64 0.03
N ARG A 55 19.50 -0.52 0.35
CA ARG A 55 18.74 -1.77 0.50
C ARG A 55 17.76 -1.68 1.66
N SER A 56 18.22 -1.25 2.83
CA SER A 56 17.37 -1.11 4.02
C SER A 56 16.24 -0.10 3.79
N LYS A 57 16.52 1.00 3.09
CA LYS A 57 15.52 2.00 2.72
C LYS A 57 14.46 1.41 1.81
N LYS A 58 14.86 0.68 0.77
CA LYS A 58 13.92 0.01 -0.13
C LYS A 58 13.04 -1.02 0.61
N GLU A 59 13.62 -1.81 1.52
CA GLU A 59 12.87 -2.77 2.33
C GLU A 59 11.82 -2.07 3.21
N LYS A 60 12.18 -0.95 3.86
CA LYS A 60 11.26 -0.13 4.64
C LYS A 60 10.15 0.48 3.79
N ASP A 61 10.49 1.00 2.62
CA ASP A 61 9.51 1.56 1.68
C ASP A 61 8.52 0.49 1.20
N ASP A 62 9.00 -0.71 0.90
CA ASP A 62 8.15 -1.83 0.49
C ASP A 62 7.26 -2.32 1.64
N GLN A 63 7.77 -2.37 2.88
CA GLN A 63 6.97 -2.69 4.07
C GLN A 63 5.90 -1.61 4.32
N MET A 64 6.26 -0.34 4.18
CA MET A 64 5.32 0.79 4.32
C MET A 64 4.21 0.73 3.26
N LYS A 65 4.56 0.43 2.00
CA LYS A 65 3.57 0.24 0.92
C LYS A 65 2.61 -0.91 1.21
N LYS A 66 3.13 -2.07 1.63
CA LYS A 66 2.29 -3.22 2.01
C LYS A 66 1.30 -2.85 3.10
N ARG A 67 1.78 -2.20 4.17
CA ARG A 67 0.92 -1.73 5.26
C ARG A 67 -0.13 -0.73 4.78
N LYS A 68 0.25 0.24 3.95
CA LYS A 68 -0.66 1.22 3.39
C LYS A 68 -1.78 0.56 2.57
N ASN A 69 -1.44 -0.41 1.71
CA ASN A 69 -2.43 -1.13 0.91
C ASN A 69 -3.44 -1.88 1.80
N VAL A 70 -2.97 -2.58 2.84
CA VAL A 70 -3.87 -3.29 3.76
C VAL A 70 -4.79 -2.33 4.52
N VAL A 71 -4.31 -1.14 4.90
CA VAL A 71 -5.13 -0.10 5.53
C VAL A 71 -6.20 0.41 4.57
N GLU A 72 -5.84 0.69 3.31
CA GLU A 72 -6.79 1.16 2.29
C GLU A 72 -7.88 0.12 2.00
N GLU A 73 -7.49 -1.16 1.80
CA GLU A 73 -8.44 -2.26 1.62
C GLU A 73 -9.40 -2.40 2.81
N LEU A 74 -8.88 -2.28 4.04
CA LEU A 74 -9.69 -2.37 5.26
C LEU A 74 -10.69 -1.21 5.38
N GLU A 75 -10.30 0.01 5.01
CA GLU A 75 -11.21 1.16 4.95
C GLU A 75 -12.30 0.96 3.88
N ASP A 76 -11.95 0.39 2.73
CA ASP A 76 -12.92 0.09 1.66
C ASP A 76 -13.95 -0.94 2.09
N ILE A 77 -13.52 -2.04 2.72
CA ILE A 77 -14.44 -3.07 3.23
C ILE A 77 -15.34 -2.47 4.33
N LYS A 78 -14.81 -1.62 5.21
CA LYS A 78 -15.63 -0.90 6.22
C LYS A 78 -16.65 0.05 5.58
N ARG A 79 -16.29 0.73 4.49
CA ARG A 79 -17.22 1.58 3.72
C ARG A 79 -18.34 0.73 3.10
N GLN A 80 -18.00 -0.40 2.49
CA GLN A 80 -18.97 -1.34 1.93
C GLN A 80 -19.92 -1.90 3.00
N ARG A 81 -19.40 -2.26 4.18
CA ARG A 81 -20.22 -2.71 5.31
C ARG A 81 -21.26 -1.67 5.70
N ARG A 82 -20.85 -0.40 5.90
CA ARG A 82 -21.77 0.69 6.25
C ARG A 82 -22.87 0.88 5.21
N SER A 83 -22.49 0.95 3.93
CA SER A 83 -23.48 1.08 2.85
C SER A 83 -24.45 -0.10 2.81
N LEU A 84 -23.98 -1.31 3.10
CA LEU A 84 -24.81 -2.50 3.13
C LEU A 84 -25.75 -2.54 4.36
N GLU A 85 -25.32 -2.00 5.50
CA GLU A 85 -26.16 -1.76 6.67
C GLU A 85 -27.30 -0.80 6.35
N ASP A 86 -27.00 0.34 5.73
CA ASP A 86 -28.02 1.32 5.31
C ASP A 86 -29.08 0.69 4.38
N VAL A 87 -28.64 -0.16 3.45
CA VAL A 87 -29.54 -0.90 2.55
C VAL A 87 -30.39 -1.92 3.31
N CYS A 88 -29.83 -2.59 4.32
CA CYS A 88 -30.61 -3.53 5.13
C CYS A 88 -31.70 -2.79 5.92
N GLU A 89 -31.35 -1.66 6.52
CA GLU A 89 -32.28 -0.82 7.27
C GLU A 89 -33.38 -0.27 6.35
N SER A 90 -33.03 0.24 5.16
CA SER A 90 -34.02 0.73 4.20
C SER A 90 -34.99 -0.37 3.77
N LEU A 91 -34.49 -1.58 3.47
CA LEU A 91 -35.33 -2.72 3.09
C LEU A 91 -36.26 -3.18 4.21
N GLN A 92 -35.84 -3.06 5.48
CA GLN A 92 -36.71 -3.33 6.64
C GLN A 92 -37.79 -2.29 6.77
N ASN A 93 -37.41 -1.01 6.76
CA ASN A 93 -38.34 0.10 6.89
C ASN A 93 -39.41 0.05 5.78
N ASP A 94 -39.00 -0.22 4.55
CA ASP A 94 -39.95 -0.40 3.43
C ASP A 94 -40.86 -1.61 3.63
N ALA A 95 -40.34 -2.71 4.17
CA ALA A 95 -41.14 -3.91 4.46
C ALA A 95 -42.19 -3.66 5.55
N ASP A 96 -41.80 -2.96 6.61
CA ASP A 96 -42.65 -2.62 7.75
C ASP A 96 -43.74 -1.61 7.32
N GLN A 97 -43.40 -0.60 6.51
CA GLN A 97 -44.39 0.31 5.91
C GLN A 97 -45.41 -0.41 5.02
N MET A 98 -44.98 -1.44 4.27
CA MET A 98 -45.90 -2.22 3.44
C MET A 98 -46.84 -3.08 4.29
N GLU A 99 -46.38 -3.54 5.45
CA GLU A 99 -47.18 -4.30 6.42
C GLU A 99 -48.23 -3.41 7.10
N GLU A 100 -47.83 -2.24 7.60
CA GLU A 100 -48.75 -1.24 8.17
C GLU A 100 -49.85 -0.82 7.16
N LYS A 101 -49.47 -0.64 5.89
CA LYS A 101 -50.45 -0.36 4.81
C LYS A 101 -51.36 -1.56 4.53
N ALA A 102 -50.87 -2.79 4.73
CA ALA A 102 -51.64 -4.00 4.54
C ALA A 102 -52.70 -4.18 5.64
N GLU A 103 -52.36 -3.86 6.90
CA GLU A 103 -53.29 -3.88 8.03
C GLU A 103 -54.50 -2.95 7.81
N ASN A 104 -54.25 -1.80 7.16
CA ASN A 104 -55.28 -0.83 6.81
C ASN A 104 -55.98 -1.10 5.45
N SER A 105 -55.69 -2.24 4.81
CA SER A 105 -56.23 -2.62 3.49
C SER A 105 -56.96 -3.97 3.58
N ALA A 106 -57.83 -4.26 2.60
CA ALA A 106 -58.55 -5.54 2.52
C ALA A 106 -58.42 -6.19 1.13
N GLY A 107 -58.70 -7.50 1.08
CA GLY A 107 -58.77 -8.27 -0.17
C GLY A 107 -57.45 -8.31 -0.94
N THR A 108 -57.54 -8.18 -2.27
CA THR A 108 -56.37 -8.32 -3.17
C THR A 108 -55.26 -7.30 -2.87
N LYS A 109 -55.60 -6.07 -2.45
CA LYS A 109 -54.61 -5.04 -2.12
C LYS A 109 -53.75 -5.43 -0.92
N MET A 110 -54.37 -5.96 0.13
CA MET A 110 -53.68 -6.51 1.31
C MET A 110 -52.74 -7.66 0.91
N ALA A 111 -53.23 -8.64 0.17
CA ALA A 111 -52.42 -9.77 -0.28
C ALA A 111 -51.19 -9.33 -1.10
N THR A 112 -51.34 -8.30 -1.93
CA THR A 112 -50.25 -7.74 -2.75
C THR A 112 -49.19 -7.06 -1.88
N LEU A 113 -49.61 -6.28 -0.87
CA LEU A 113 -48.71 -5.60 0.06
C LEU A 113 -47.92 -6.58 0.94
N ILE A 114 -48.58 -7.62 1.45
CA ILE A 114 -47.93 -8.70 2.20
C ILE A 114 -46.87 -9.40 1.32
N THR A 115 -47.22 -9.71 0.07
CA THR A 115 -46.28 -10.33 -0.87
C THR A 115 -45.05 -9.44 -1.08
N LYS A 116 -45.24 -8.13 -1.29
CA LYS A 116 -44.13 -7.16 -1.44
C LYS A 116 -43.28 -7.08 -0.16
N SER A 117 -43.89 -6.95 1.01
CA SER A 117 -43.18 -6.94 2.30
C SER A 117 -42.31 -8.19 2.46
N ASN A 118 -42.85 -9.38 2.18
CA ASN A 118 -42.10 -10.64 2.25
C ASN A 118 -40.91 -10.68 1.28
N THR A 119 -41.03 -10.12 0.07
CA THR A 119 -39.90 -10.04 -0.87
C THR A 119 -38.78 -9.13 -0.33
N LEU A 120 -39.12 -8.01 0.30
CA LEU A 120 -38.16 -7.09 0.89
C LEU A 120 -37.48 -7.73 2.12
N ARG A 121 -38.23 -8.43 2.98
CA ARG A 121 -37.68 -9.18 4.12
C ARG A 121 -36.70 -10.27 3.68
N ARG A 122 -36.99 -10.99 2.60
CA ARG A 122 -36.06 -11.98 2.02
C ARG A 122 -34.77 -11.32 1.53
N ARG A 123 -34.88 -10.23 0.77
CA ARG A 123 -33.70 -9.47 0.32
C ARG A 123 -32.88 -8.92 1.49
N ALA A 124 -33.53 -8.39 2.52
CA ALA A 124 -32.84 -7.91 3.72
C ALA A 124 -32.09 -9.05 4.43
N LYS A 125 -32.66 -10.27 4.47
CA LYS A 125 -31.99 -11.45 5.01
C LYS A 125 -30.72 -11.80 4.20
N GLU A 126 -30.82 -11.86 2.88
CA GLU A 126 -29.66 -12.11 2.00
C GLU A 126 -28.55 -11.06 2.20
N LYS A 127 -28.94 -9.79 2.38
CA LYS A 127 -28.00 -8.69 2.64
C LYS A 127 -27.35 -8.79 4.03
N ARG A 128 -28.06 -9.28 5.05
CA ARG A 128 -27.45 -9.58 6.36
C ARG A 128 -26.45 -10.72 6.31
N GLU A 129 -26.70 -11.75 5.50
CA GLU A 129 -25.73 -12.84 5.29
C GLU A 129 -24.45 -12.29 4.64
N GLN A 130 -24.58 -11.36 3.69
CA GLN A 130 -23.42 -10.63 3.12
C GLN A 130 -22.68 -9.81 4.19
N LEU A 131 -23.40 -9.15 5.13
CA LEU A 131 -22.76 -8.42 6.24
C LEU A 131 -21.93 -9.33 7.15
N VAL A 132 -22.40 -10.55 7.43
CA VAL A 132 -21.63 -11.52 8.23
C VAL A 132 -20.30 -11.85 7.55
N VAL A 133 -20.31 -12.06 6.23
CA VAL A 133 -19.09 -12.31 5.45
C VAL A 133 -18.16 -11.10 5.50
N LEU A 134 -18.67 -9.88 5.26
CA LEU A 134 -17.87 -8.66 5.34
C LEU A 134 -17.25 -8.44 6.73
N ASN A 135 -17.97 -8.77 7.82
CA ASN A 135 -17.43 -8.67 9.17
C ASN A 135 -16.26 -9.63 9.38
N ALA A 136 -16.37 -10.88 8.91
CA ALA A 136 -15.27 -11.84 8.96
C ALA A 136 -14.05 -11.36 8.14
N ASP A 137 -14.29 -10.75 6.97
CA ASP A 137 -13.22 -10.18 6.14
C ASP A 137 -12.54 -8.97 6.82
N ILE A 138 -13.30 -8.11 7.50
CA ILE A 138 -12.75 -7.01 8.31
C ILE A 138 -11.88 -7.55 9.43
N GLU A 139 -12.32 -8.58 10.15
CA GLU A 139 -11.53 -9.20 11.22
C GLU A 139 -10.24 -9.80 10.68
N LYS A 140 -10.31 -10.51 9.55
CA LYS A 140 -9.15 -11.09 8.87
C LYS A 140 -8.17 -10.02 8.39
N LYS A 141 -8.65 -8.91 7.84
CA LYS A 141 -7.78 -7.80 7.42
C LYS A 141 -7.20 -7.03 8.61
N ALA A 142 -7.96 -6.92 9.71
CA ALA A 142 -7.46 -6.32 10.94
C ALA A 142 -6.38 -7.17 11.61
N THR A 143 -6.49 -8.51 11.58
CA THR A 143 -5.41 -9.39 12.04
C THR A 143 -4.18 -9.30 11.14
N GLU A 144 -4.36 -9.29 9.81
CA GLU A 144 -3.26 -9.08 8.85
C GLU A 144 -2.49 -7.80 9.15
N LEU A 145 -3.21 -6.69 9.39
CA LEU A 145 -2.58 -5.40 9.73
C LEU A 145 -1.82 -5.43 11.06
N ARG A 146 -2.33 -6.12 12.09
CA ARG A 146 -1.64 -6.30 13.37
C ARG A 146 -0.32 -7.07 13.18
N CYS A 147 -0.36 -8.18 12.45
CA CYS A 147 0.83 -8.97 12.14
C CYS A 147 1.91 -8.16 11.39
N LEU A 148 1.51 -7.21 10.54
CA LEU A 148 2.43 -6.30 9.84
C LEU A 148 2.99 -5.17 10.72
N THR A 149 2.36 -4.89 11.87
CA THR A 149 2.78 -3.82 12.79
C THR A 149 3.71 -4.35 13.89
N ASP A 150 3.60 -5.63 14.22
CA ASP A 150 4.44 -6.30 15.23
C ASP A 150 5.77 -6.85 14.65
N GLN A 151 6.08 -6.59 13.38
CA GLN A 151 7.33 -6.93 12.67
C GLN A 151 8.24 -5.72 12.48
#